data_AF-A0A1Q3V6G9-F1
#
_entry.id   AF-A0A1Q3V6G9-F1
#
_cell.length_a   1.000
_cell.length_b   1.000
_cell.length_c   1.000
_cell.angle_alpha   90.00
_cell.angle_beta   90.00
_cell.angle_gamma   90.00
#
_symmetry.space_group_name_H-M   'P 1'
#
loop_
_entity.id
_entity.type
_entity.pdbx_description
1 polymer ?
#
loop_
_entity_poly.entity_id
_entity_poly.type
_entity_poly.pdbx_seq_one_letter_code
_entity_poly.pdbx_strand_id
1 'polypeptide(L)' 'MGSAASIEPGQWVRHPAREDWGAGQVQSVVGTRITVNFEHAGKILVNAAVVTLDPLDGPPDRSWT' A
#
# COMPACT_ATOMS: atom_id res chain seq x y z
N MET A 1 -1.90 21.55 3.16
CA MET A 1 -3.08 20.67 3.26
C MET A 1 -2.79 19.47 2.40
N GLY A 2 -2.26 18.38 2.98
CA GLY A 2 -2.08 17.14 2.24
C GLY A 2 -3.46 16.56 2.01
N SER A 3 -3.97 16.65 0.78
CA SER A 3 -5.23 16.04 0.39
C SER A 3 -5.15 14.57 0.78
N ALA A 4 -6.07 14.11 1.63
CA ALA A 4 -6.26 12.69 1.90
C ALA A 4 -6.70 12.03 0.60
N ALA A 5 -5.73 11.70 -0.24
CA ALA A 5 -5.96 10.96 -1.46
C ALA A 5 -6.49 9.59 -1.03
N SER A 6 -7.73 9.30 -1.42
CA SER A 6 -8.26 7.95 -1.36
C SER A 6 -7.27 7.03 -2.06
N ILE A 7 -6.85 5.95 -1.40
CA ILE A 7 -5.97 4.96 -2.02
C ILE A 7 -6.72 4.32 -3.21
N GLU A 8 -6.06 4.24 -4.35
CA GLU A 8 -6.59 3.71 -5.60
C GLU A 8 -5.81 2.48 -6.09
N PRO A 9 -6.44 1.59 -6.87
CA PRO A 9 -5.74 0.50 -7.55
C PRO A 9 -4.55 1.03 -8.38
N GLY A 10 -3.41 0.34 -8.29
CA GLY A 10 -2.16 0.70 -8.94
C GLY A 10 -1.21 1.55 -8.08
N GLN A 11 -1.71 2.22 -7.04
CA GLN A 11 -0.85 2.96 -6.11
C GLN A 11 0.06 2.03 -5.31
N TRP A 12 1.23 2.56 -4.96
CA TRP A 12 2.18 1.92 -4.06
C TRP A 12 2.01 2.45 -2.65
N VAL A 13 2.13 1.55 -1.68
CA VAL A 13 1.85 1.82 -0.27
C VAL A 13 2.83 1.05 0.61
N ARG A 14 2.97 1.49 1.87
CA ARG A 14 3.61 0.72 2.94
C ARG A 14 2.67 0.55 4.12
N HIS A 15 2.87 -0.54 4.85
CA HIS A 15 2.13 -0.80 6.08
C HIS A 15 2.95 -0.24 7.27
N PRO A 16 2.42 0.74 8.04
CA PRO A 16 3.20 1.47 9.04
C PRO A 16 3.73 0.60 10.18
N ALA A 17 3.00 -0.47 10.53
CA ALA A 17 3.39 -1.41 11.59
C ALA A 17 4.05 -2.70 11.06
N ARG A 18 4.32 -2.80 9.75
CA ARG A 18 4.88 -4.00 9.09
C ARG A 18 5.87 -3.58 8.01
N GLU A 19 6.96 -2.96 8.45
CA GLU A 19 8.07 -2.58 7.57
C GLU A 19 8.69 -3.80 6.86
N ASP A 20 8.64 -4.97 7.50
CA ASP A 20 9.15 -6.25 7.00
C ASP A 20 8.41 -6.76 5.76
N TRP A 21 7.18 -6.27 5.51
CA TRP A 21 6.39 -6.68 4.34
C TRP A 21 6.89 -6.03 3.04
N GLY A 22 7.69 -4.96 3.15
CA GLY A 22 8.19 -4.20 2.01
C GLY A 22 7.13 -3.26 1.44
N ALA A 23 7.39 -2.73 0.24
CA ALA A 23 6.38 -1.96 -0.46
C ALA A 23 5.28 -2.90 -0.98
N GLY A 24 4.07 -2.38 -1.11
CA GLY A 24 2.95 -3.12 -1.67
C GLY A 24 2.24 -2.32 -2.74
N GLN A 25 1.78 -3.01 -3.78
CA GLN A 25 0.93 -2.41 -4.80
C GLN A 25 -0.53 -2.72 -4.51
N VAL A 26 -1.37 -1.71 -4.56
CA VAL A 26 -2.82 -1.84 -4.37
C VAL A 26 -3.42 -2.52 -5.60
N GLN A 27 -4.01 -3.68 -5.41
CA GLN A 27 -4.65 -4.46 -6.48
C GLN A 27 -6.13 -4.08 -6.63
N SER A 28 -6.82 -3.82 -5.52
CA SER A 28 -8.24 -3.42 -5.52
C SER A 28 -8.65 -2.69 -4.24
N VAL A 29 -9.70 -1.88 -4.35
CA VAL A 29 -10.27 -1.12 -3.23
C VAL A 29 -11.78 -1.32 -3.25
N VAL A 30 -12.34 -1.87 -2.17
CA VAL A 30 -13.78 -2.13 -2.02
C VAL A 30 -14.23 -1.55 -0.68
N GLY A 31 -14.73 -0.31 -0.73
CA GLY A 31 -15.02 0.47 0.47
C GLY A 31 -13.77 0.67 1.30
N THR A 32 -13.75 0.16 2.54
CA THR A 32 -12.57 0.23 3.42
C THR A 32 -11.63 -0.97 3.28
N ARG A 33 -11.96 -1.96 2.45
CA ARG A 33 -11.14 -3.15 2.24
C ARG A 33 -10.22 -2.92 1.06
N ILE A 34 -8.92 -2.88 1.31
CA ILE A 34 -7.88 -2.66 0.31
C ILE A 34 -7.09 -3.96 0.15
N THR A 35 -7.07 -4.52 -1.05
CA THR A 35 -6.20 -5.66 -1.36
C THR A 35 -4.87 -5.12 -1.83
N VAL A 36 -3.79 -5.44 -1.13
CA VAL A 36 -2.43 -5.02 -1.46
C VAL A 36 -1.57 -6.26 -1.68
N ASN A 37 -0.77 -6.27 -2.74
CA ASN A 37 0.27 -7.27 -2.94
C ASN A 37 1.61 -6.70 -2.48
N PHE A 38 2.04 -7.10 -1.29
CA PHE A 38 3.32 -6.72 -0.68
C PHE A 38 4.46 -7.60 -1.20
N GLU A 39 5.65 -7.02 -1.31
CA GLU A 39 6.85 -7.70 -1.83
C GLU A 39 7.24 -8.95 -1.03
N HIS A 40 7.15 -8.90 0.30
CA HIS A 40 7.63 -9.98 1.17
C HIS A 40 6.50 -10.77 1.85
N ALA A 41 5.31 -10.19 1.96
CA ALA A 41 4.15 -10.84 2.57
C ALA A 41 3.12 -11.36 1.54
N GLY A 42 3.30 -11.03 0.26
CA GLY A 42 2.35 -11.37 -0.79
C GLY A 42 1.03 -10.61 -0.66
N LYS A 43 -0.07 -11.23 -1.10
CA LYS A 43 -1.39 -10.59 -1.17
C LYS A 43 -2.09 -10.58 0.18
N ILE A 44 -2.30 -9.40 0.73
CA ILE A 44 -2.96 -9.17 2.02
C ILE A 44 -4.16 -8.23 1.84
N LEU A 45 -5.24 -8.52 2.55
CA LEU A 45 -6.39 -7.62 2.67
C LEU A 45 -6.20 -6.73 3.89
N VAL A 46 -6.12 -5.42 3.68
CA VAL A 46 -5.99 -4.40 4.72
C VAL A 46 -7.34 -3.71 4.93
N ASN A 47 -7.70 -3.50 6.20
CA ASN A 47 -8.87 -2.70 6.55
C ASN A 47 -8.47 -1.25 6.81
N ALA A 48 -8.72 -0.37 5.86
CA ALA A 48 -8.41 1.05 5.90
C ALA A 48 -9.17 1.83 6.99
N ALA A 49 -10.22 1.24 7.58
CA ALA A 49 -10.90 1.80 8.74
C ALA A 49 -10.11 1.64 10.05
N VAL A 50 -9.14 0.73 10.07
CA VAL A 50 -8.33 0.40 11.25
C VAL A 50 -6.87 0.77 11.05
N VAL A 51 -6.36 0.59 9.83
CA VAL A 51 -4.96 0.85 9.48
C VAL A 51 -4.90 1.83 8.31
N THR A 52 -4.27 2.98 8.54
CA THR A 52 -3.94 3.91 7.46
C THR A 52 -2.63 3.45 6.82
N LEU A 53 -2.67 3.15 5.52
CA LEU A 53 -1.47 2.81 4.75
C LEU A 53 -0.74 4.09 4.35
N ASP A 54 0.59 4.05 4.33
CA ASP A 54 1.41 5.19 3.89
C ASP A 54 1.55 5.15 2.36
N PRO A 55 1.01 6.12 1.61
CA PRO A 55 1.17 6.18 0.17
C PRO A 55 2.63 6.48 -0.20
N LEU A 56 3.10 5.85 -1.27
CA LEU A 56 4.40 6.12 -1.90
C LEU A 56 4.19 6.93 -3.17
N ASP A 57 5.13 7.83 -3.47
CA ASP A 57 5.12 8.65 -4.69
C ASP A 57 5.32 7.85 -5.99
N GLY A 58 5.60 6.55 -5.89
CA GLY A 58 5.82 5.66 -7.02
C GLY A 58 6.22 4.25 -6.58
N PRO A 59 6.54 3.35 -7.53
CA PRO A 59 7.16 2.08 -7.18
C PRO A 59 8.40 2.32 -6.30
N PRO A 60 8.68 1.45 -5.32
CA PRO A 60 9.91 1.56 -4.55
C PRO A 60 11.08 1.64 -5.53
N ASP A 61 12.04 2.51 -5.22
CA ASP A 61 13.23 2.68 -6.04
C ASP A 61 13.85 1.29 -6.33
N ARG A 62 13.76 0.86 -7.59
CA ARG A 62 14.35 -0.39 -8.08
C ARG A 62 15.70 -0.10 -8.73
N SER A 63 16.47 0.85 -8.20
CA SER A 63 17.77 1.22 -8.72
C SER A 63 18.79 0.14 -8.38
N TRP A 64 18.75 -0.95 -9.13
CA TRP A 64 19.87 -1.88 -9.25
C TRP A 64 20.46 -1.75 -10.66
N THR A 65 21.63 -1.14 -10.74
CA THR A 65 22.70 -1.57 -11.65
C THR A 65 23.46 -2.69 -10.97
#